data_AF-A0A8T2BEW4-F1
#
_entry.id   AF-A0A8T2BEW4-F1
#
_cell.length_a   1.000
_cell.length_b   1.000
_cell.length_c   1.000
_cell.angle_alpha   90.00
_cell.angle_beta   90.00
_cell.angle_gamma   90.00
#
_symmetry.space_group_name_H-M   'P 1'
#
loop_
_entity.id
_entity.type
_entity.pdbx_description
1 polymer ?
#
loop_
_entity_poly.entity_id
_entity_poly.type
_entity_poly.pdbx_seq_one_letter_code
_entity_poly.pdbx_strand_id
1 'polypeptide(L)'
;MRYATSFIVVCLLILVVTNHVNGQGKTKCLAKLEGYGSCGPNGSKLCLNELEQDPKHSKFSKVANGCECQDRGKRKEFNMGLSHSCVCYSSRSCEGPINGIGSSQ
;
A
#
# COMPACT_ATOMS: atom_id res chain seq x y z
N MET A 1 6.58 -14.76 48.94
CA MET A 1 6.95 -14.81 47.50
C MET A 1 5.79 -15.12 46.53
N ARG A 2 4.53 -15.31 46.97
CA ARG A 2 3.38 -15.60 46.07
C ARG A 2 2.86 -14.39 45.27
N TYR A 3 3.03 -13.17 45.79
CA TYR A 3 2.51 -11.95 45.15
C TYR A 3 3.35 -11.51 43.94
N ALA A 4 4.68 -11.67 44.00
CA ALA A 4 5.57 -11.27 42.91
C ALA A 4 5.35 -12.12 41.64
N THR A 5 5.15 -13.43 41.80
CA THR A 5 4.83 -14.32 40.68
C THR A 5 3.48 -14.01 40.06
N SER A 6 2.48 -13.65 40.88
CA SER A 6 1.16 -13.25 40.38
C SER A 6 1.24 -11.95 39.55
N PHE A 7 2.05 -10.98 39.98
CA PHE A 7 2.23 -9.72 39.25
C PHE A 7 2.89 -9.93 37.87
N ILE A 8 3.91 -10.79 37.80
CA ILE A 8 4.60 -11.13 36.54
C ILE A 8 3.64 -11.78 35.54
N VAL A 9 2.76 -12.68 35.98
CA VAL A 9 1.78 -13.35 35.12
C VAL A 9 0.77 -12.34 34.56
N VAL A 10 0.31 -11.39 35.37
CA VAL A 10 -0.60 -10.31 34.92
C VAL A 10 0.08 -9.41 33.89
N CYS A 11 1.34 -9.02 34.11
CA CYS A 11 2.09 -8.22 33.14
C CYS A 11 2.29 -8.95 31.79
N LEU A 12 2.58 -10.25 31.83
CA LEU A 12 2.73 -11.05 30.60
C LEU A 12 1.40 -11.16 29.84
N LEU A 13 0.28 -11.33 30.52
CA LEU A 13 -1.05 -11.36 29.90
C LEU A 13 -1.39 -10.02 29.23
N ILE A 14 -1.09 -8.90 29.87
CA ILE A 14 -1.28 -7.57 29.28
C ILE A 14 -0.43 -7.44 28.02
N LEU A 15 0.86 -7.80 28.07
CA LEU A 15 1.74 -7.76 26.90
C LEU A 15 1.25 -8.65 25.76
N VAL A 16 0.76 -9.85 26.04
CA VAL A 16 0.20 -10.75 25.02
C VAL A 16 -1.03 -10.14 24.37
N VAL A 17 -1.95 -9.58 25.18
CA VAL A 17 -3.15 -8.90 24.66
C VAL A 17 -2.75 -7.69 23.82
N THR A 18 -1.91 -6.78 24.34
CA THR A 18 -1.50 -5.57 23.63
C THR A 18 -0.76 -5.87 22.33
N ASN A 19 0.13 -6.87 22.31
CA ASN A 19 0.81 -7.32 21.09
C ASN A 19 -0.17 -7.97 20.10
N HIS A 20 -1.16 -8.72 20.58
CA HIS A 20 -2.19 -9.33 19.74
C HIS A 20 -3.11 -8.28 19.09
N VAL A 21 -3.42 -7.17 19.80
CA VAL A 21 -4.23 -6.06 19.24
C VAL A 21 -3.44 -5.24 18.22
N ASN A 22 -2.14 -5.02 18.46
CA ASN A 22 -1.30 -4.24 17.54
C ASN A 22 -0.88 -5.00 16.26
N GLY A 23 -1.01 -6.34 16.25
CA GLY A 23 -0.63 -7.19 15.11
C GLY A 23 -1.64 -7.20 13.96
N GLN A 24 -2.86 -6.68 14.14
CA GLN A 24 -3.90 -6.66 13.11
C GLN A 24 -4.04 -5.28 12.44
N GLY A 25 -2.91 -4.65 12.13
CA GLY A 25 -2.89 -3.58 11.14
C GLY A 25 -3.28 -4.18 9.79
N LYS A 26 -4.55 -4.06 9.39
CA LYS A 26 -5.00 -4.39 8.03
C LYS A 26 -4.04 -3.68 7.06
N THR A 27 -3.18 -4.44 6.41
CA THR A 27 -2.26 -3.91 5.41
C THR A 27 -3.12 -3.37 4.28
N LYS A 28 -3.28 -2.05 4.26
CA LYS A 28 -3.92 -1.36 3.14
C LYS A 28 -3.15 -1.75 1.89
N CYS A 29 -3.86 -2.31 0.92
CA CYS A 29 -3.22 -2.69 -0.32
C CYS A 29 -2.90 -1.45 -1.13
N LEU A 30 -1.68 -1.42 -1.67
CA LEU A 30 -1.19 -0.35 -2.50
C LEU A 30 -0.66 -0.96 -3.79
N ALA A 31 -1.09 -0.45 -4.93
CA ALA A 31 -0.47 -0.71 -6.22
C ALA A 31 0.22 0.57 -6.69
N LYS A 32 1.49 0.45 -7.09
CA LYS A 32 2.28 1.54 -7.62
C LYS A 32 2.59 1.26 -9.09
N LEU A 33 2.28 2.22 -9.96
CA LEU A 33 2.61 2.19 -11.37
C LEU A 33 3.34 3.47 -11.76
N GLU A 34 4.13 3.38 -12.82
CA GLU A 34 4.76 4.54 -13.45
C GLU A 34 4.46 4.51 -14.94
N GLY A 35 4.05 5.65 -15.47
CA GLY A 35 3.56 5.79 -16.84
C GLY A 35 4.21 6.97 -17.55
N TYR A 36 4.09 6.98 -18.88
CA TYR A 36 4.58 8.08 -19.71
C TYR A 36 3.59 9.24 -19.69
N GLY A 37 4.09 10.47 -19.72
CA GLY A 37 3.26 11.68 -19.75
C GLY A 37 2.90 12.19 -18.36
N SER A 38 2.07 13.24 -18.33
CA SER A 38 1.62 13.90 -17.10
C SER A 38 0.20 13.47 -16.71
N CYS A 39 -0.15 13.63 -15.45
CA CYS A 39 -1.45 13.25 -14.89
C CYS A 39 -2.62 14.01 -15.53
N GLY A 40 -2.41 15.29 -15.85
CA GLY A 40 -3.46 16.16 -16.38
C GLY A 40 -4.67 16.30 -15.42
N PRO A 41 -5.81 16.84 -15.91
CA PRO A 41 -6.98 17.10 -15.06
C PRO A 41 -7.73 15.83 -14.60
N ASN A 42 -7.47 14.68 -15.22
CA ASN A 42 -8.15 13.40 -14.93
C ASN A 42 -7.16 12.29 -14.53
N GLY A 43 -6.06 12.64 -13.85
CA GLY A 43 -4.97 11.71 -13.52
C GLY A 43 -5.41 10.45 -12.78
N SER A 44 -6.40 10.54 -11.88
CA SER A 44 -6.93 9.38 -11.18
C SER A 44 -7.56 8.34 -12.11
N LYS A 45 -8.24 8.79 -13.18
CA LYS A 45 -8.86 7.91 -14.19
C LYS A 45 -7.81 7.33 -15.12
N LEU A 46 -6.78 8.10 -15.46
CA LEU A 46 -5.61 7.61 -16.19
C LEU A 46 -4.96 6.45 -15.42
N CYS A 47 -4.65 6.65 -14.14
CA CYS A 47 -4.07 5.63 -13.28
C CYS A 47 -4.92 4.37 -13.14
N LEU A 48 -6.24 4.49 -13.05
CA LEU A 48 -7.14 3.33 -13.03
C LEU A 48 -7.07 2.54 -14.34
N ASN A 49 -7.04 3.22 -15.48
CA ASN A 49 -6.94 2.56 -16.78
C ASN A 49 -5.58 1.88 -16.98
N GLU A 50 -4.48 2.52 -16.57
CA GLU A 50 -3.15 1.89 -16.59
C GLU A 50 -3.08 0.67 -15.67
N LEU A 51 -3.71 0.74 -14.49
CA LEU A 51 -3.81 -0.37 -13.55
C LEU A 51 -4.63 -1.55 -14.12
N GLU A 52 -5.69 -1.29 -14.88
CA GLU A 52 -6.46 -2.33 -15.57
C GLU A 52 -5.66 -3.04 -16.66
N GLN A 53 -4.80 -2.30 -17.36
CA GLN A 53 -3.95 -2.83 -18.42
C GLN A 53 -2.71 -3.56 -17.89
N ASP A 54 -2.27 -3.26 -16.67
CA ASP A 54 -1.12 -3.92 -16.07
C ASP A 54 -1.44 -5.37 -15.65
N PRO A 55 -0.79 -6.37 -16.24
CA PRO A 55 -1.12 -7.77 -15.97
C PRO A 55 -0.81 -8.19 -14.53
N LYS A 56 0.12 -7.50 -13.83
CA LYS A 56 0.46 -7.80 -12.43
C LYS A 56 -0.62 -7.30 -11.47
N HIS A 57 -1.30 -6.21 -11.82
CA HIS A 57 -2.26 -5.54 -10.95
C HIS A 57 -3.70 -5.46 -11.51
N SER A 58 -4.00 -6.13 -12.63
CA SER A 58 -5.34 -6.21 -13.23
C SER A 58 -6.43 -6.73 -12.28
N LYS A 59 -6.06 -7.55 -11.29
CA LYS A 59 -7.00 -7.99 -10.23
C LYS A 59 -7.26 -6.89 -9.20
N PHE A 60 -6.30 -5.98 -9.01
CA PHE A 60 -6.38 -4.88 -8.07
C PHE A 60 -7.27 -3.75 -8.56
N SER A 61 -7.38 -3.51 -9.87
CA SER A 61 -8.26 -2.48 -10.43
C SER A 61 -9.72 -2.63 -10.00
N LYS A 62 -10.22 -3.87 -9.90
CA LYS A 62 -11.60 -4.18 -9.48
C LYS A 62 -11.87 -3.91 -8.00
N VAL A 63 -10.84 -3.84 -7.17
CA VAL A 63 -10.94 -3.61 -5.72
C VAL A 63 -10.35 -2.28 -5.29
N ALA A 64 -9.70 -1.54 -6.19
CA ALA A 64 -9.18 -0.21 -5.91
C ALA A 64 -10.34 0.75 -5.62
N ASN A 65 -10.22 1.49 -4.52
CA ASN A 65 -11.20 2.53 -4.15
C ASN A 65 -10.86 3.88 -4.76
N GLY A 66 -9.60 4.08 -5.09
CA GLY A 66 -9.09 5.34 -5.60
C GLY A 66 -7.64 5.22 -6.02
N CYS A 67 -7.24 6.13 -6.89
CA CYS A 67 -5.87 6.29 -7.35
C CYS A 67 -5.47 7.75 -7.28
N GLU A 68 -4.30 7.98 -6.69
CA GLU A 68 -3.60 9.25 -6.74
C GLU A 68 -2.61 9.23 -7.90
N CYS A 69 -2.58 10.33 -8.65
CA CYS A 69 -1.63 10.54 -9.72
C CYS A 69 -0.69 11.66 -9.32
N GLN A 70 0.61 11.44 -9.47
CA GLN A 70 1.64 12.42 -9.19
C GLN A 70 2.53 12.60 -10.41
N ASP A 71 2.57 13.82 -10.94
CA ASP A 71 3.49 14.18 -12.00
C ASP A 71 4.94 13.98 -11.53
N ARG A 72 5.71 13.29 -12.35
CA ARG A 72 7.14 13.13 -12.19
C ARG A 72 7.84 13.99 -13.25
N GLY A 73 9.00 14.51 -12.86
CA GLY A 73 9.86 15.21 -13.80
C GLY A 73 10.41 14.27 -14.88
N LYS A 74 11.30 14.81 -15.72
CA LYS A 74 11.92 14.04 -16.79
C LYS A 74 12.75 12.89 -16.23
N ARG A 75 12.45 11.65 -16.63
CA ARG A 75 13.20 10.45 -16.24
C ARG A 75 13.86 9.79 -17.43
N LYS A 76 15.04 9.19 -17.21
CA LYS A 76 15.79 8.45 -18.25
C LYS A 76 15.01 7.25 -18.77
N GLU A 77 14.29 6.56 -17.89
CA GLU A 77 13.42 5.41 -18.21
C GLU A 77 12.30 5.75 -19.20
N PHE A 78 11.97 7.04 -19.30
CA PHE A 78 10.96 7.57 -20.22
C PHE A 78 11.61 8.45 -21.30
N ASN A 79 12.85 8.16 -21.74
CA ASN A 79 13.57 8.92 -22.78
C ASN A 79 13.67 10.43 -22.50
N MET A 80 13.84 10.83 -21.23
CA MET A 80 13.77 12.22 -20.77
C MET A 80 12.42 12.92 -21.05
N GLY A 81 11.37 12.16 -21.33
CA GLY A 81 9.99 12.61 -21.38
C GLY A 81 9.42 12.86 -19.98
N LEU A 82 8.33 13.62 -19.93
CA LEU A 82 7.50 13.74 -18.73
C LEU A 82 6.99 12.34 -18.36
N SER A 83 6.94 12.04 -17.07
CA SER A 83 6.38 10.79 -16.57
C SER A 83 5.45 11.07 -15.41
N HIS A 84 4.69 10.09 -14.99
CA HIS A 84 3.84 10.20 -13.81
C HIS A 84 3.91 8.92 -12.99
N SER A 85 3.51 9.03 -11.74
CA SER A 85 3.44 7.92 -10.79
C SER A 85 2.01 7.80 -10.30
N CYS A 86 1.49 6.59 -10.34
CA CYS A 86 0.18 6.23 -9.88
C CYS A 86 0.28 5.44 -8.58
N VAL A 87 -0.48 5.85 -7.57
CA VAL A 87 -0.62 5.11 -6.31
C VAL A 87 -2.10 4.82 -6.10
N CYS A 88 -2.47 3.57 -6.30
CA CYS A 88 -3.84 3.10 -6.10
C CYS A 88 -3.97 2.38 -4.77
N TYR A 89 -5.05 2.64 -4.04
CA TYR A 89 -5.30 2.05 -2.73
C TYR A 89 -6.63 1.32 -2.66
N SER A 90 -6.68 0.25 -1.87
CA SER A 90 -7.93 -0.46 -1.54
C SER A 90 -8.12 -0.54 -0.04
N SER A 91 -9.35 -0.33 0.41
CA SER A 91 -9.78 -0.61 1.79
C SER A 91 -10.12 -2.08 2.01
N ARG A 92 -10.20 -2.89 0.93
CA ARG A 92 -10.37 -4.33 1.02
C ARG A 92 -9.02 -4.99 1.26
N SER A 93 -9.01 -6.00 2.13
CA SER A 93 -7.82 -6.82 2.37
C SER A 93 -7.52 -7.61 1.10
N CYS A 94 -6.32 -7.49 0.55
CA CYS A 94 -5.92 -8.31 -0.59
C CYS A 94 -5.42 -9.63 -0.05
N GLU A 95 -6.08 -10.73 -0.41
CA GLU A 95 -5.56 -12.06 -0.20
C GLU A 95 -4.36 -12.28 -1.14
N GLY A 96 -3.15 -12.08 -0.62
CA GLY A 96 -1.90 -12.41 -1.31
C GLY A 96 -0.74 -11.49 -0.94
N PRO A 97 0.51 -11.99 -0.95
CA PRO A 97 1.68 -11.17 -0.65
C PRO A 97 1.89 -10.15 -1.77
N ILE A 98 1.43 -8.91 -1.54
CA ILE A 98 1.88 -7.77 -2.34
C ILE A 98 3.25 -7.37 -1.77
N ASN A 99 4.28 -8.15 -2.10
CA ASN A 99 5.66 -7.72 -1.92
C ASN A 99 5.90 -6.54 -2.88
N GLY A 100 5.69 -5.33 -2.37
CA GLY A 100 5.72 -4.11 -3.16
C GLY A 100 6.07 -2.89 -2.31
N ILE A 101 7.16 -2.99 -1.55
CA ILE A 101 8.08 -1.89 -1.21
C ILE A 101 7.45 -0.65 -0.52
N GLY A 102 7.79 -0.54 0.78
CA GLY A 102 8.08 0.76 1.40
C GLY A 102 7.50 0.96 2.80
N SER A 103 7.97 0.21 3.80
CA SER A 103 8.18 0.82 5.13
C SER A 103 9.66 1.15 5.22
N SER A 104 9.94 2.45 5.14
CA SER A 104 11.26 3.05 5.35
C SER A 104 11.85 2.65 6.70
N GLN A 105 13.18 2.57 6.73
CA GLN A 105 14.02 2.51 7.92
C GLN A 105 13.65 3.58 8.95
#